data_AF-A0A2N7L715-F1
#
_entry.id   AF-A0A2N7L715-F1
#
_cell.length_a   1.000
_cell.length_b   1.000
_cell.length_c   1.000
_cell.angle_alpha   90.00
_cell.angle_beta   90.00
_cell.angle_gamma   90.00
#
_symmetry.space_group_name_H-M   'P 1'
#
loop_
_entity.id
_entity.type
_entity.pdbx_description
1 polymer ?
#
loop_
_entity_poly.entity_id
_entity_poly.type
_entity_poly.pdbx_seq_one_letter_code
_entity_poly.pdbx_strand_id
1 'polypeptide(L)'
;MKKAIVAAALALLLSACSNNQTVEQSQNFAACTFPDSPQDDAPGWICDVMPSDIAAASTGYAKQSAAGMGIMRKVAVNDARVALASQFQTDVNNMFRQAVESTVQTDATTGTTESVMEVFESVTKNVVSRSLTNSKILVSQVSPSGGLYVLVGMDEAAYKANMNSVIDTATEDSALWDKFNNRKAAEDLANALESLKQL
;
A
#
# COMPACT_ATOMS: atom_id res chain seq x y z
N MET A 1 48.24 -14.21 -53.19
CA MET A 1 48.11 -14.85 -51.86
C MET A 1 48.68 -13.90 -50.81
N LYS A 2 47.86 -13.36 -49.88
CA LYS A 2 48.21 -12.62 -48.63
C LYS A 2 47.29 -11.43 -48.26
N LYS A 3 46.26 -11.07 -49.03
CA LYS A 3 45.37 -9.94 -48.67
C LYS A 3 43.90 -10.28 -48.40
N ALA A 4 43.53 -11.55 -48.33
CA ALA A 4 42.12 -11.98 -48.20
C ALA A 4 41.77 -12.64 -46.86
N ILE A 5 42.61 -12.55 -45.83
CA ILE A 5 42.40 -13.27 -44.54
C ILE A 5 42.02 -12.34 -43.37
N VAL A 6 42.11 -11.01 -43.54
CA VAL A 6 41.88 -10.07 -42.42
C VAL A 6 40.43 -9.59 -42.31
N ALA A 7 39.57 -9.83 -43.30
CA ALA A 7 38.22 -9.27 -43.33
C ALA A 7 37.12 -10.13 -42.65
N ALA A 8 37.43 -11.35 -42.21
CA ALA A 8 36.42 -12.29 -41.69
C ALA A 8 36.34 -12.37 -40.14
N ALA A 9 37.22 -11.68 -39.41
CA ALA A 9 37.32 -11.82 -37.95
C ALA A 9 36.60 -10.71 -37.13
N LEU A 10 36.04 -9.68 -37.78
CA LEU A 10 35.42 -8.54 -37.08
C LEU A 10 33.89 -8.57 -37.00
N ALA A 11 33.21 -9.56 -37.58
CA ALA A 11 31.75 -9.59 -37.67
C ALA A 11 31.04 -10.38 -36.55
N LEU A 12 31.77 -10.96 -35.59
CA LEU A 12 31.21 -11.87 -34.58
C LEU A 12 31.21 -11.33 -33.14
N LEU A 13 31.54 -10.06 -32.92
CA LEU A 13 31.64 -9.47 -31.56
C LEU A 13 30.53 -8.46 -31.20
N LEU A 14 29.48 -8.35 -32.02
CA LEU A 14 28.42 -7.34 -31.81
C LEU A 14 27.07 -7.91 -31.33
N SER A 15 26.98 -9.19 -30.97
CA SER A 15 25.86 -9.66 -30.13
C SER A 15 26.11 -9.33 -28.65
N ALA A 16 26.41 -8.05 -28.38
CA ALA A 16 26.34 -7.49 -27.04
C ALA A 16 24.86 -7.33 -26.70
N CYS A 17 24.36 -8.28 -25.90
CA CYS A 17 23.14 -8.25 -25.10
C CYS A 17 22.22 -7.03 -25.28
N SER A 18 21.42 -7.04 -26.34
CA SER A 18 20.16 -6.29 -26.34
C SER A 18 19.14 -7.12 -25.58
N ASN A 19 19.29 -7.22 -24.26
CA ASN A 19 18.27 -7.81 -23.40
C ASN A 19 17.15 -6.78 -23.18
N ASN A 20 16.45 -6.43 -24.26
CA ASN A 20 15.18 -5.72 -24.22
C ASN A 20 14.04 -6.72 -23.96
N GLN A 21 14.21 -7.58 -22.96
CA GLN A 21 13.06 -8.26 -22.38
C GLN A 21 12.26 -7.17 -21.67
N THR A 22 11.08 -6.85 -22.20
CA THR A 22 10.15 -6.00 -21.47
C THR A 22 9.80 -6.69 -20.15
N VAL A 23 9.42 -5.92 -19.13
CA VAL A 23 8.96 -6.50 -17.84
C VAL A 23 7.92 -7.59 -18.09
N GLU A 24 7.01 -7.39 -19.05
CA GLU A 24 6.01 -8.37 -19.48
C GLU A 24 6.58 -9.65 -20.11
N GLN A 25 7.68 -9.59 -20.86
CA GLN A 25 8.30 -10.78 -21.47
C GLN A 25 9.17 -11.57 -20.50
N SER A 26 9.74 -10.90 -19.48
CA SER A 26 10.45 -11.56 -18.38
C SER A 26 9.52 -12.18 -17.33
N GLN A 27 8.24 -11.80 -17.34
CA GLN A 27 7.20 -12.37 -16.51
C GLN A 27 6.47 -13.48 -17.27
N ASN A 28 7.09 -14.66 -17.32
CA ASN A 28 6.27 -15.88 -17.30
C ASN A 28 5.44 -15.77 -16.01
N PHE A 29 4.20 -15.29 -16.09
CA PHE A 29 3.27 -15.30 -14.97
C PHE A 29 3.11 -16.75 -14.54
N ALA A 30 3.92 -17.19 -13.58
CA ALA A 30 3.63 -18.40 -12.85
C ALA A 30 2.21 -18.25 -12.33
N ALA A 31 1.37 -19.26 -12.54
CA ALA A 31 0.06 -19.30 -11.91
C ALA A 31 0.25 -19.00 -10.41
N CYS A 32 -0.62 -18.18 -9.83
CA CYS A 32 -0.55 -17.88 -8.40
C CYS A 32 -0.55 -19.20 -7.62
N THR A 33 0.41 -19.39 -6.73
CA THR A 33 0.49 -20.58 -5.87
C THR A 33 0.45 -20.17 -4.41
N PHE A 34 0.07 -21.12 -3.54
CA PHE A 34 0.05 -20.86 -2.10
C PHE A 34 1.47 -20.61 -1.59
N PRO A 35 1.76 -19.52 -0.85
CA PRO A 35 3.09 -19.27 -0.30
C PRO A 35 3.59 -20.40 0.62
N ASP A 36 2.69 -21.09 1.33
CA ASP A 36 3.00 -22.22 2.20
C ASP A 36 2.91 -23.59 1.50
N SER A 37 2.44 -23.63 0.24
CA SER A 37 2.40 -24.81 -0.61
C SER A 37 2.70 -24.43 -2.08
N PRO A 38 3.96 -24.11 -2.42
CA PRO A 38 4.30 -23.45 -3.68
C PRO A 38 4.06 -24.26 -4.96
N GLN A 39 3.69 -25.53 -4.84
CA GLN A 39 3.35 -26.43 -5.95
C GLN A 39 1.85 -26.48 -6.23
N ASP A 40 1.03 -25.87 -5.37
CA ASP A 40 -0.42 -25.89 -5.47
C ASP A 40 -0.96 -24.53 -5.88
N ASP A 41 -1.88 -24.54 -6.85
CA ASP A 41 -2.54 -23.34 -7.35
C ASP A 41 -3.36 -22.64 -6.26
N ALA A 42 -3.20 -21.33 -6.16
CA ALA A 42 -3.95 -20.45 -5.27
C ALA A 42 -4.81 -19.46 -6.07
N PRO A 43 -5.96 -19.01 -5.52
CA PRO A 43 -6.67 -17.91 -6.12
C PRO A 43 -5.87 -16.61 -6.08
N GLY A 44 -6.07 -15.77 -7.08
CA GLY A 44 -5.27 -14.54 -7.25
C GLY A 44 -5.23 -13.61 -6.03
N TRP A 45 -6.29 -13.54 -5.22
CA TRP A 45 -6.32 -12.67 -4.02
C TRP A 45 -5.29 -13.07 -2.94
N ILE A 46 -4.79 -14.31 -2.96
CA ILE A 46 -3.68 -14.75 -2.11
C ILE A 46 -2.34 -14.18 -2.59
N CYS A 47 -2.22 -13.91 -3.89
CA CYS A 47 -1.07 -13.26 -4.52
C CYS A 47 -1.33 -11.77 -4.82
N ASP A 48 -2.10 -11.10 -3.95
CA ASP A 48 -2.39 -9.66 -4.02
C ASP A 48 -3.13 -9.19 -5.30
N VAL A 49 -3.78 -10.09 -6.02
CA VAL A 49 -4.69 -9.71 -7.12
C VAL A 49 -6.05 -9.35 -6.52
N MET A 50 -6.24 -8.05 -6.35
CA MET A 50 -7.39 -7.45 -5.67
C MET A 50 -8.67 -7.45 -6.52
N PRO A 51 -9.85 -7.79 -5.93
CA PRO A 51 -11.13 -7.56 -6.58
C PRO A 51 -11.37 -6.08 -6.86
N SER A 52 -12.00 -5.76 -8.00
CA SER A 52 -12.18 -4.37 -8.46
C SER A 52 -13.20 -3.55 -7.66
N ASP A 53 -14.06 -4.21 -6.88
CA ASP A 53 -15.12 -3.61 -6.07
C ASP A 53 -14.68 -3.29 -4.62
N ILE A 54 -13.41 -3.50 -4.31
CA ILE A 54 -12.85 -3.30 -2.98
C ILE A 54 -11.80 -2.19 -3.03
N ALA A 55 -12.01 -1.14 -2.23
CA ALA A 55 -11.13 0.03 -2.22
C ALA A 55 -9.77 -0.29 -1.58
N ALA A 56 -9.78 -1.10 -0.52
CA ALA A 56 -8.56 -1.60 0.11
C ALA A 56 -8.84 -2.97 0.73
N ALA A 57 -7.89 -3.90 0.59
CA ALA A 57 -7.88 -5.15 1.34
C ALA A 57 -6.47 -5.60 1.62
N SER A 58 -6.38 -6.58 2.51
CA SER A 58 -5.14 -7.28 2.77
C SER A 58 -5.42 -8.73 3.15
N THR A 59 -4.48 -9.59 2.78
CA THR A 59 -4.51 -11.01 3.08
C THR A 59 -3.72 -11.27 4.37
N GLY A 60 -4.32 -12.01 5.28
CA GLY A 60 -3.66 -12.50 6.49
C GLY A 60 -3.59 -14.01 6.50
N TYR A 61 -2.63 -14.52 7.27
CA TYR A 61 -2.31 -15.95 7.29
C TYR A 61 -2.20 -16.49 8.72
N ALA A 62 -2.65 -17.73 8.89
CA ALA A 62 -2.39 -18.51 10.08
C ALA A 62 -1.91 -19.90 9.68
N LYS A 63 -0.73 -20.29 10.18
CA LYS A 63 -0.25 -21.67 10.05
C LYS A 63 -1.24 -22.65 10.69
N GLN A 64 -1.28 -23.87 10.16
CA GLN A 64 -2.01 -24.99 10.74
C GLN A 64 -1.74 -25.09 12.25
N SER A 65 -2.81 -25.19 13.03
CA SER A 65 -2.74 -25.25 14.50
C SER A 65 -3.57 -26.40 15.06
N ALA A 66 -2.98 -27.15 16.00
CA ALA A 66 -3.70 -28.17 16.77
C ALA A 66 -4.81 -27.58 17.66
N ALA A 67 -4.77 -26.26 17.93
CA ALA A 67 -5.84 -25.55 18.65
C ALA A 67 -7.10 -25.33 17.79
N GLY A 68 -7.07 -25.72 16.52
CA GLY A 68 -8.23 -25.79 15.64
C GLY A 68 -8.55 -24.50 14.87
N MET A 69 -9.55 -24.62 13.98
CA MET A 69 -9.93 -23.59 13.00
C MET A 69 -10.34 -22.25 13.63
N GLY A 70 -10.93 -22.27 14.82
CA GLY A 70 -11.33 -21.03 15.51
C GLY A 70 -10.14 -20.15 15.90
N ILE A 71 -9.03 -20.76 16.33
CA ILE A 71 -7.80 -20.03 16.65
C ILE A 71 -7.11 -19.55 15.37
N MET A 72 -7.01 -20.42 14.36
CA MET A 72 -6.43 -20.06 13.07
C MET A 72 -7.16 -18.86 12.45
N ARG A 73 -8.50 -18.86 12.47
CA ARG A 73 -9.29 -17.73 11.97
C ARG A 73 -9.00 -16.45 12.73
N LYS A 74 -8.91 -16.48 14.05
CA LYS A 74 -8.59 -15.28 14.85
C LYS A 74 -7.21 -14.71 14.49
N VAL A 75 -6.22 -15.58 14.33
CA VAL A 75 -4.85 -15.18 13.95
C VAL A 75 -4.84 -14.57 12.55
N ALA A 76 -5.35 -15.29 11.54
CA ALA A 76 -5.34 -14.82 10.16
C ALA A 76 -6.15 -13.52 9.97
N VAL A 77 -7.30 -13.38 10.64
CA VAL A 77 -8.10 -12.14 10.59
C VAL A 77 -7.37 -10.97 11.24
N ASN A 78 -6.69 -11.20 12.37
CA ASN A 78 -5.93 -10.14 13.03
C ASN A 78 -4.74 -9.69 12.19
N ASP A 79 -3.99 -10.65 11.64
CA ASP A 79 -2.89 -10.43 10.71
C ASP A 79 -3.33 -9.60 9.50
N ALA A 80 -4.43 -10.01 8.83
CA ALA A 80 -5.01 -9.28 7.70
C ALA A 80 -5.40 -7.85 8.06
N ARG A 81 -5.99 -7.64 9.25
CA ARG A 81 -6.41 -6.30 9.71
C ARG A 81 -5.23 -5.40 10.05
N VAL A 82 -4.16 -5.95 10.61
CA VAL A 82 -2.92 -5.20 10.88
C VAL A 82 -2.28 -4.78 9.57
N ALA A 83 -2.20 -5.68 8.58
CA ALA A 83 -1.66 -5.36 7.27
C ALA A 83 -2.53 -4.32 6.53
N LEU A 84 -3.86 -4.48 6.54
CA LEU A 84 -4.79 -3.50 5.97
C LEU A 84 -4.67 -2.12 6.64
N ALA A 85 -4.55 -2.08 7.97
CA ALA A 85 -4.35 -0.85 8.72
C ALA A 85 -3.03 -0.16 8.35
N SER A 86 -1.95 -0.94 8.20
CA SER A 86 -0.65 -0.41 7.77
C SER A 86 -0.71 0.16 6.36
N GLN A 87 -1.36 -0.53 5.42
CA GLN A 87 -1.53 -0.07 4.06
C GLN A 87 -2.34 1.23 4.02
N PHE A 88 -3.48 1.27 4.70
CA PHE A 88 -4.32 2.46 4.82
C PHE A 88 -3.54 3.65 5.39
N GLN A 89 -2.75 3.43 6.45
CA GLN A 89 -1.92 4.49 7.05
C GLN A 89 -0.91 5.03 6.02
N THR A 90 -0.22 4.16 5.29
CA THR A 90 0.73 4.58 4.25
C THR A 90 0.04 5.36 3.14
N ASP A 91 -1.11 4.88 2.67
CA ASP A 91 -1.84 5.52 1.57
C ASP A 91 -2.32 6.91 1.96
N VAL A 92 -2.98 7.05 3.11
CA VAL A 92 -3.49 8.35 3.59
C VAL A 92 -2.36 9.33 3.85
N ASN A 93 -1.25 8.90 4.44
CA ASN A 93 -0.09 9.76 4.65
C ASN A 93 0.54 10.22 3.33
N ASN A 94 0.58 9.35 2.31
CA ASN A 94 1.07 9.70 0.97
C ASN A 94 0.14 10.66 0.25
N MET A 95 -1.17 10.46 0.35
CA MET A 95 -2.17 11.38 -0.21
C MET A 95 -2.05 12.76 0.41
N PHE A 96 -1.91 12.83 1.75
CA PHE A 96 -1.70 14.10 2.44
C PHE A 96 -0.39 14.77 2.03
N ARG A 97 0.70 14.02 1.91
CA ARG A 97 1.98 14.53 1.42
C ARG A 97 1.84 15.17 0.04
N GLN A 98 1.20 14.47 -0.89
CA GLN A 98 0.93 14.98 -2.24
C GLN A 98 0.04 16.23 -2.22
N ALA A 99 -0.99 16.25 -1.37
CA ALA A 99 -1.87 17.40 -1.23
C ALA A 99 -1.11 18.64 -0.71
N VAL A 100 -0.27 18.47 0.31
CA VAL A 100 0.57 19.54 0.87
C VAL A 100 1.60 20.02 -0.15
N GLU A 101 2.31 19.11 -0.83
CA GLU A 101 3.28 19.46 -1.88
C GLU A 101 2.64 20.21 -3.06
N SER A 102 1.39 19.89 -3.39
CA SER A 102 0.66 20.58 -4.47
C SER A 102 0.12 21.96 -4.08
N THR A 103 -0.13 22.20 -2.78
CA THR A 103 -0.83 23.40 -2.29
C THR A 103 0.12 24.43 -1.68
N VAL A 104 1.18 23.97 -1.00
CA VAL A 104 2.17 24.85 -0.37
C VAL A 104 3.14 25.36 -1.43
N GLN A 105 2.94 26.59 -1.88
CA GLN A 105 3.94 27.29 -2.68
C GLN A 105 5.24 27.42 -1.90
N THR A 106 6.37 27.32 -2.61
CA THR A 106 7.78 27.14 -2.19
C THR A 106 8.36 28.07 -1.10
N ASP A 107 7.56 28.92 -0.47
CA ASP A 107 7.98 29.91 0.52
C ASP A 107 7.77 29.45 1.98
N ALA A 108 7.13 28.30 2.20
CA ALA A 108 7.13 27.66 3.52
C ALA A 108 8.50 27.04 3.79
N THR A 109 9.17 27.48 4.86
CA THR A 109 10.41 26.88 5.37
C THR A 109 10.24 25.37 5.49
N THR A 110 11.08 24.59 4.81
CA THR A 110 11.04 23.12 4.72
C THR A 110 10.79 22.42 6.07
N GLY A 111 11.35 22.93 7.16
CA GLY A 111 11.14 22.38 8.51
C GLY A 111 9.72 22.52 9.08
N THR A 112 8.92 23.50 8.63
CA THR A 112 7.50 23.62 9.01
C THR A 112 6.68 22.52 8.37
N THR A 113 6.94 22.23 7.09
CA THR A 113 6.28 21.15 6.36
C THR A 113 6.58 19.79 6.99
N GLU A 114 7.84 19.51 7.33
CA GLU A 114 8.23 18.27 8.02
C GLU A 114 7.49 18.09 9.35
N SER A 115 7.42 19.14 10.18
CA SER A 115 6.72 19.04 11.47
C SER A 115 5.20 18.84 11.34
N VAL A 116 4.59 19.41 10.30
CA VAL A 116 3.16 19.21 9.97
C VAL A 116 2.91 17.77 9.53
N MET A 117 3.81 17.21 8.72
CA MET A 117 3.74 15.80 8.32
C MET A 117 3.85 14.87 9.53
N GLU A 118 4.77 15.13 10.47
CA GLU A 118 4.91 14.33 11.70
C GLU A 118 3.65 14.32 12.56
N VAL A 119 3.01 15.48 12.74
CA VAL A 119 1.74 15.58 13.49
C VAL A 119 0.65 14.80 12.78
N PHE A 120 0.51 14.97 11.46
CA PHE A 120 -0.49 14.24 10.68
C PHE A 120 -0.26 12.73 10.75
N GLU A 121 0.98 12.25 10.60
CA GLU A 121 1.33 10.83 10.72
C GLU A 121 0.98 10.27 12.11
N SER A 122 1.19 11.07 13.18
CA SER A 122 0.79 10.72 14.54
C SER A 122 -0.73 10.60 14.69
N VAL A 123 -1.49 11.54 14.13
CA VAL A 123 -2.96 11.51 14.13
C VAL A 123 -3.47 10.30 13.35
N THR A 124 -2.97 10.07 12.13
CA THR A 124 -3.33 8.91 11.30
C THR A 124 -3.11 7.62 12.08
N LYS A 125 -1.94 7.45 12.73
CA LYS A 125 -1.65 6.27 13.55
C LYS A 125 -2.62 6.12 14.73
N ASN A 126 -2.97 7.20 15.41
CA ASN A 126 -3.91 7.16 16.53
C ASN A 126 -5.32 6.76 16.07
N VAL A 127 -5.80 7.33 14.96
CA VAL A 127 -7.12 7.00 14.41
C VAL A 127 -7.13 5.55 13.90
N VAL A 128 -6.12 5.13 13.14
CA VAL A 128 -6.03 3.76 12.60
C VAL A 128 -5.98 2.71 13.72
N SER A 129 -5.19 2.95 14.77
CA SER A 129 -5.08 2.00 15.90
C SER A 129 -6.34 1.86 16.75
N ARG A 130 -7.24 2.87 16.72
CA ARG A 130 -8.47 2.90 17.54
C ARG A 130 -9.75 2.67 16.74
N SER A 131 -9.73 3.04 15.46
CA SER A 131 -10.94 3.38 14.69
C SER A 131 -10.97 2.81 13.29
N LEU A 132 -10.07 1.89 12.89
CA LEU A 132 -10.21 1.20 11.59
C LEU A 132 -11.47 0.32 11.63
N THR A 133 -12.61 0.96 11.35
CA THR A 133 -13.94 0.41 11.51
C THR A 133 -14.43 -0.10 10.16
N ASN A 134 -15.36 -1.05 10.21
CA ASN A 134 -16.03 -1.60 9.02
C ASN A 134 -15.15 -2.42 8.06
N SER A 135 -13.97 -2.89 8.50
CA SER A 135 -13.25 -3.96 7.78
C SER A 135 -13.97 -5.31 7.93
N LYS A 136 -14.30 -5.93 6.80
CA LYS A 136 -15.06 -7.18 6.72
C LYS A 136 -14.21 -8.31 6.17
N ILE A 137 -14.45 -9.52 6.68
CA ILE A 137 -13.90 -10.73 6.06
C ILE A 137 -14.63 -10.93 4.73
N LEU A 138 -13.89 -10.96 3.64
CA LEU A 138 -14.43 -11.16 2.29
C LEU A 138 -14.43 -12.64 1.92
N VAL A 139 -13.30 -13.31 2.12
CA VAL A 139 -13.13 -14.74 1.82
C VAL A 139 -12.08 -15.36 2.75
N SER A 140 -12.17 -16.67 2.93
CA SER A 140 -11.15 -17.46 3.62
C SER A 140 -10.94 -18.78 2.91
N GLN A 141 -9.69 -19.26 2.87
CA GLN A 141 -9.35 -20.53 2.24
C GLN A 141 -8.25 -21.25 3.01
N VAL A 142 -8.40 -22.57 3.15
CA VAL A 142 -7.38 -23.44 3.71
C VAL A 142 -6.45 -23.90 2.59
N SER A 143 -5.14 -23.77 2.77
CA SER A 143 -4.14 -24.27 1.85
C SER A 143 -3.99 -25.80 1.98
N PRO A 144 -3.41 -26.49 0.99
CA PRO A 144 -3.10 -27.91 1.10
C PRO A 144 -2.17 -28.26 2.27
N SER A 145 -1.33 -27.30 2.72
CA SER A 145 -0.48 -27.44 3.91
C SER A 145 -1.28 -27.40 5.23
N GLY A 146 -2.57 -27.03 5.18
CA GLY A 146 -3.45 -26.87 6.33
C GLY A 146 -3.39 -25.47 6.97
N GLY A 147 -2.67 -24.52 6.39
CA GLY A 147 -2.71 -23.11 6.76
C GLY A 147 -4.03 -22.45 6.35
N LEU A 148 -4.41 -21.36 7.00
CA LEU A 148 -5.62 -20.58 6.68
C LEU A 148 -5.24 -19.19 6.21
N TYR A 149 -5.67 -18.86 5.00
CA TYR A 149 -5.62 -17.54 4.41
C TYR A 149 -6.98 -16.85 4.57
N VAL A 150 -6.96 -15.56 4.90
CA VAL A 150 -8.17 -14.74 5.03
C VAL A 150 -7.95 -13.40 4.35
N LEU A 151 -8.86 -13.02 3.46
CA LEU A 151 -8.92 -11.68 2.89
C LEU A 151 -9.86 -10.82 3.73
N VAL A 152 -9.36 -9.69 4.23
CA VAL A 152 -10.17 -8.66 4.88
C VAL A 152 -10.10 -7.39 4.04
N GLY A 153 -11.24 -6.78 3.78
CA GLY A 153 -11.29 -5.54 3.01
C GLY A 153 -12.33 -4.54 3.49
N MET A 154 -12.30 -3.38 2.85
CA MET A 154 -13.24 -2.27 3.01
C MET A 154 -13.68 -1.77 1.63
N ASP A 155 -14.97 -1.48 1.52
CA ASP A 155 -15.54 -0.82 0.34
C ASP A 155 -15.16 0.67 0.32
N GLU A 156 -15.42 1.35 -0.81
CA GLU A 156 -15.09 2.77 -0.97
C GLU A 156 -15.74 3.66 0.11
N ALA A 157 -16.98 3.36 0.49
CA ALA A 157 -17.69 4.13 1.52
C ALA A 157 -17.01 4.01 2.88
N ALA A 158 -16.60 2.80 3.26
CA ALA A 158 -15.84 2.55 4.48
C ALA A 158 -14.44 3.18 4.41
N TYR A 159 -13.75 3.12 3.27
CA TYR A 159 -12.45 3.77 3.08
C TYR A 159 -12.58 5.29 3.30
N LYS A 160 -13.53 5.93 2.62
CA LYS A 160 -13.80 7.38 2.75
C LYS A 160 -14.20 7.78 4.16
N ALA A 161 -15.02 6.98 4.84
CA ALA A 161 -15.39 7.25 6.23
C ALA A 161 -14.18 7.22 7.18
N ASN A 162 -13.29 6.23 7.02
CA ASN A 162 -12.06 6.16 7.82
C ASN A 162 -11.10 7.32 7.48
N MET A 163 -10.97 7.69 6.20
CA MET A 163 -10.13 8.81 5.76
C MET A 163 -10.66 10.15 6.32
N ASN A 164 -11.96 10.39 6.23
CA ASN A 164 -12.59 11.58 6.80
C ASN A 164 -12.38 11.66 8.31
N SER A 165 -12.46 10.52 9.03
CA SER A 165 -12.15 10.49 10.46
C SER A 165 -10.71 10.91 10.77
N VAL A 166 -9.73 10.55 9.93
CA VAL A 166 -8.33 11.01 10.07
C VAL A 166 -8.26 12.52 9.85
N ILE A 167 -8.87 13.01 8.77
CA ILE A 167 -8.84 14.43 8.39
C ILE A 167 -9.52 15.29 9.46
N ASP A 168 -10.70 14.87 9.94
CA ASP A 168 -11.44 15.58 10.99
C ASP A 168 -10.63 15.64 12.28
N THR A 169 -10.05 14.51 12.71
CA THR A 169 -9.19 14.48 13.90
C THR A 169 -7.96 15.38 13.73
N ALA A 170 -7.33 15.37 12.55
CA ALA A 170 -6.17 16.21 12.27
C ALA A 170 -6.53 17.70 12.27
N THR A 171 -7.70 18.04 11.72
CA THR A 171 -8.23 19.41 11.69
C THR A 171 -8.53 19.93 13.09
N GLU A 172 -8.99 19.06 14.00
CA GLU A 172 -9.26 19.40 15.41
C GLU A 172 -7.99 19.45 16.27
N ASP A 173 -6.88 18.87 15.82
CA ASP A 173 -5.62 18.83 16.57
C ASP A 173 -4.92 20.20 16.54
N SER A 174 -4.94 20.91 17.66
CA SER A 174 -4.29 22.22 17.78
C SER A 174 -2.78 22.15 17.51
N ALA A 175 -2.12 21.02 17.79
CA ALA A 175 -0.69 20.86 17.55
C ALA A 175 -0.33 20.91 16.06
N LEU A 176 -1.29 20.62 15.17
CA LEU A 176 -1.12 20.77 13.72
C LEU A 176 -1.06 22.25 13.34
N TRP A 177 -1.95 23.06 13.90
CA TRP A 177 -2.07 24.49 13.59
C TRP A 177 -1.01 25.34 14.28
N ASP A 178 -0.57 24.94 15.47
CA ASP A 178 0.49 25.61 16.24
C ASP A 178 1.85 25.61 15.53
N LYS A 179 2.02 24.82 14.45
CA LYS A 179 3.22 24.82 13.61
C LYS A 179 3.34 26.04 12.71
N PHE A 180 2.25 26.75 12.47
CA PHE A 180 2.22 27.85 11.52
C PHE A 180 2.38 29.22 12.19
N ASN A 181 3.43 29.93 11.82
CA ASN A 181 3.62 31.35 12.18
C ASN A 181 3.09 32.31 11.09
N ASN A 182 2.56 31.78 9.98
CA ASN A 182 2.04 32.55 8.85
C ASN A 182 0.64 32.05 8.47
N ARG A 183 -0.31 32.99 8.36
CA ARG A 183 -1.70 32.76 7.96
C ARG A 183 -1.83 32.04 6.61
N LYS A 184 -0.99 32.37 5.62
CA LYS A 184 -1.04 31.76 4.29
C LYS A 184 -0.75 30.26 4.34
N ALA A 185 0.23 29.84 5.14
CA ALA A 185 0.60 28.43 5.26
C ALA A 185 -0.48 27.61 6.00
N ALA A 186 -1.16 28.22 6.97
CA ALA A 186 -2.35 27.60 7.59
C ALA A 186 -3.52 27.49 6.60
N GLU A 187 -3.77 28.52 5.78
CA GLU A 187 -4.78 28.46 4.72
C GLU A 187 -4.47 27.37 3.67
N ASP A 188 -3.20 27.22 3.28
CA ASP A 188 -2.77 26.16 2.35
C ASP A 188 -2.94 24.75 2.93
N LEU A 189 -2.64 24.55 4.22
CA LEU A 189 -2.92 23.29 4.89
C LEU A 189 -4.43 22.99 4.93
N ALA A 190 -5.26 23.98 5.27
CA ALA A 190 -6.71 23.81 5.29
C ALA A 190 -7.24 23.38 3.91
N ASN A 191 -6.73 23.99 2.85
CA ASN A 191 -7.07 23.62 1.47
C ASN A 191 -6.60 22.20 1.11
N ALA A 192 -5.41 21.78 1.57
CA ALA A 192 -4.90 20.43 1.36
C ALA A 192 -5.78 19.37 2.05
N LEU A 193 -6.16 19.60 3.31
CA LEU A 193 -7.06 18.72 4.06
C LEU A 193 -8.46 18.64 3.42
N GLU A 194 -9.00 19.75 2.93
CA GLU A 194 -10.28 19.77 2.23
C GLU A 194 -10.22 19.03 0.89
N SER A 195 -9.12 19.17 0.14
CA SER A 195 -8.91 18.45 -1.12
C SER A 195 -8.90 16.93 -0.91
N LEU A 196 -8.38 16.45 0.22
CA LEU A 196 -8.42 15.03 0.55
C LEU A 196 -9.85 14.50 0.76
N LYS A 197 -10.76 15.29 1.34
CA LYS A 197 -12.17 14.88 1.56
C LYS A 197 -12.96 14.69 0.27
N GLN A 198 -12.47 15.26 -0.83
CA GLN A 198 -13.14 15.22 -2.14
C GLN A 198 -12.77 13.99 -2.98
N LEU A 199 -11.78 13.21 -2.54
CA LEU A 199 -11.36 11.95 -3.16
C LEU A 199 -12.35 10.82 -2.86
#